data_AF-A0A8J3A7R6-F1
#
_entry.id   AF-A0A8J3A7R6-F1
#
_cell.length_a   1.000
_cell.length_b   1.000
_cell.length_c   1.000
_cell.angle_alpha   90.00
_cell.angle_beta   90.00
_cell.angle_gamma   90.00
#
_symmetry.space_group_name_H-M   'P 1'
#
loop_
_entity.id
_entity.type
_entity.pdbx_description
1 polymer ?
#
loop_
_entity_poly.entity_id
_entity_poly.type
_entity_poly.pdbx_seq_one_letter_code
_entity_poly.pdbx_strand_id
1 'polypeptide(L)'
;MKRLLFIVALLISVVGLTPANAAPSPLVMERLLNHPDAGKRTYMGEHFRELNDLRVFYANRNYAPVWTRGDLEKLRYAFMEAQRAGLVVADYHFMALGTEYSNDNEMAIELLATDAWLSLAGDLYGSDDADMLAYLHHALEQGRLYEALAELAAFRSGR
;
A
#
# COMPACT_ATOMS: atom_id res chain seq x y z
N MET A 1 44.20 34.91 39.86
CA MET A 1 43.01 34.06 40.11
C MET A 1 41.84 34.60 39.29
N LYS A 2 41.18 33.74 38.48
CA LYS A 2 39.73 33.77 38.13
C LYS A 2 39.23 35.02 37.35
N ARG A 3 38.63 34.97 36.16
CA ARG A 3 37.85 33.95 35.43
C ARG A 3 37.83 34.29 33.94
N LEU A 4 38.03 33.28 33.09
CA LEU A 4 37.68 33.29 31.66
C LEU A 4 36.16 33.44 31.53
N LEU A 5 35.71 34.38 30.68
CA LEU A 5 34.33 34.48 30.21
C LEU A 5 34.26 33.73 28.87
N PHE A 6 33.78 32.48 28.91
CA PHE A 6 33.35 31.76 27.72
C PHE A 6 31.92 32.20 27.39
N ILE A 7 31.74 32.92 26.28
CA ILE A 7 30.42 33.13 25.68
C ILE A 7 30.19 31.97 24.72
N VAL A 8 29.39 31.00 25.14
CA VAL A 8 28.85 29.97 24.25
C VAL A 8 27.63 30.58 23.56
N ALA A 9 27.78 30.96 22.30
CA ALA A 9 26.67 31.29 21.43
C ALA A 9 25.94 29.99 21.07
N LEU A 10 24.81 29.74 21.74
CA LEU A 10 23.91 28.65 21.41
C LEU A 10 23.13 29.02 20.15
N LEU A 11 23.60 28.57 18.98
CA LEU A 11 22.79 28.55 17.77
C LEU A 11 21.66 27.53 17.98
N ILE A 12 20.46 28.02 18.25
CA ILE A 12 19.24 27.23 18.13
C ILE A 12 18.96 27.14 16.62
N SER A 13 19.50 26.09 16.00
CA SER A 13 19.06 25.69 14.67
C SER A 13 17.58 25.32 14.77
N VAL A 14 16.70 26.21 14.31
CA VAL A 14 15.30 25.89 14.06
C VAL A 14 15.31 24.88 12.92
N VAL A 15 15.41 23.59 13.26
CA VAL A 15 15.14 22.51 12.33
C VAL A 15 13.68 22.70 11.92
N GLY A 16 13.48 23.13 10.68
CA GLY A 16 12.15 23.20 10.09
C GLY A 16 11.52 21.83 10.21
N LEU A 17 10.51 21.71 11.07
CA LEU A 17 9.59 20.58 11.07
C LEU A 17 8.86 20.64 9.73
N THR A 18 9.41 19.99 8.71
CA THR A 18 8.60 19.56 7.58
C THR A 18 7.43 18.79 8.17
N PRO A 19 6.17 19.10 7.82
CA PRO A 19 5.07 18.23 8.21
C PRO A 19 5.44 16.85 7.69
N ALA A 20 5.65 15.92 8.60
CA ALA A 20 5.72 14.53 8.22
C ALA A 20 4.38 14.24 7.55
N ASN A 21 4.39 13.90 6.26
CA ASN A 21 3.29 13.14 5.66
C ASN A 21 3.23 11.86 6.49
N ALA A 22 2.39 11.88 7.52
CA ALA A 22 2.39 10.88 8.55
C ALA A 22 1.66 9.68 7.96
N ALA A 23 2.41 8.68 7.50
CA ALA A 23 1.86 7.46 6.94
C ALA A 23 0.74 6.88 7.83
N PRO A 24 -0.21 6.12 7.24
CA PRO A 24 -1.36 5.58 7.95
C PRO A 24 -1.00 4.91 9.28
N SER A 25 -1.71 5.26 10.36
CA SER A 25 -1.42 4.74 11.69
C SER A 25 -1.73 3.23 11.81
N PRO A 26 -0.79 2.38 12.27
CA PRO A 26 -1.03 0.95 12.46
C PRO A 26 -2.19 0.63 13.40
N LEU A 27 -2.31 1.37 14.51
CA LEU A 27 -3.40 1.18 15.48
C LEU A 27 -4.77 1.52 14.88
N VAL A 28 -4.84 2.53 14.01
CA VAL A 28 -6.08 2.89 13.33
C VAL A 28 -6.43 1.82 12.30
N MET A 29 -5.44 1.33 11.56
CA MET A 29 -5.60 0.27 10.58
C MET A 29 -6.10 -1.04 11.19
N GLU A 30 -5.49 -1.47 12.30
CA GLU A 30 -5.95 -2.63 13.07
C GLU A 30 -7.42 -2.51 13.48
N ARG A 31 -7.81 -1.35 14.03
CA ARG A 31 -9.19 -1.10 14.45
C ARG A 31 -10.16 -1.11 13.27
N LEU A 32 -9.78 -0.52 12.14
CA LEU A 32 -10.62 -0.45 10.95
C LEU A 32 -10.87 -1.84 10.37
N LEU A 33 -9.81 -2.63 10.19
CA LEU A 33 -9.90 -3.96 9.58
C LEU A 33 -10.64 -4.97 10.46
N ASN A 34 -10.49 -4.87 11.78
CA ASN A 34 -11.15 -5.75 12.74
C ASN A 34 -12.52 -5.25 13.21
N HIS A 35 -12.99 -4.10 12.71
CA HIS A 35 -14.33 -3.63 13.03
C HIS A 35 -15.39 -4.59 12.46
N PRO A 36 -16.47 -4.93 13.19
CA PRO A 36 -17.53 -5.83 12.70
C PRO A 36 -18.17 -5.39 11.38
N ASP A 37 -18.22 -4.08 11.14
CA ASP A 37 -18.76 -3.50 9.91
C ASP A 37 -17.71 -3.23 8.81
N ALA A 38 -16.47 -3.68 8.95
CA ALA A 38 -15.41 -3.39 7.98
C ALA A 38 -15.80 -3.77 6.54
N GLY A 39 -16.47 -4.91 6.35
CA GLY A 39 -16.93 -5.37 5.03
C GLY A 39 -18.23 -4.71 4.54
N LYS A 40 -18.91 -3.93 5.37
CA LYS A 40 -20.12 -3.17 5.00
C LYS A 40 -19.79 -1.74 4.61
N ARG A 41 -18.66 -1.23 5.06
CA ARG A 41 -18.21 0.14 4.79
C ARG A 41 -17.71 0.24 3.36
N THR A 42 -17.89 1.41 2.78
CA THR A 42 -17.20 1.81 1.57
C THR A 42 -16.01 2.69 1.92
N TYR A 43 -14.93 2.52 1.18
CA TYR A 43 -13.74 3.34 1.24
C TYR A 43 -13.64 4.03 -0.12
N MET A 44 -13.76 5.36 -0.13
CA MET A 44 -13.84 6.13 -1.38
C MET A 44 -14.93 5.66 -2.35
N GLY A 45 -16.04 5.14 -1.81
CA GLY A 45 -17.16 4.61 -2.61
C GLY A 45 -17.01 3.15 -3.03
N GLU A 46 -15.91 2.48 -2.68
CA GLU A 46 -15.60 1.10 -3.09
C GLU A 46 -15.63 0.13 -1.90
N HIS A 47 -15.93 -1.13 -2.17
CA HIS A 47 -15.90 -2.22 -1.19
C HIS A 47 -14.65 -3.07 -1.37
N PHE A 48 -14.11 -3.60 -0.29
CA PHE A 48 -13.02 -4.59 -0.37
C PHE A 48 -13.51 -5.87 -1.04
N ARG A 49 -12.70 -6.40 -1.95
CA ARG A 49 -12.89 -7.70 -2.59
C ARG A 49 -12.35 -8.81 -1.70
N GLU A 50 -11.15 -8.59 -1.14
CA GLU A 50 -10.36 -9.58 -0.43
C GLU A 50 -10.16 -9.17 1.04
N LEU A 51 -11.24 -8.80 1.74
CA LEU A 51 -11.16 -8.31 3.12
C LEU A 51 -10.47 -9.30 4.08
N ASN A 52 -10.64 -10.61 3.87
CA ASN A 52 -9.97 -11.61 4.71
C ASN A 52 -8.47 -11.66 4.46
N ASP A 53 -8.04 -11.65 3.19
CA ASP A 53 -6.62 -11.65 2.85
C ASP A 53 -5.96 -10.33 3.22
N LEU A 54 -6.68 -9.22 3.09
CA LEU A 54 -6.27 -7.90 3.57
C LEU A 54 -5.97 -7.92 5.08
N ARG A 55 -6.83 -8.56 5.87
CA ARG A 55 -6.61 -8.74 7.33
C ARG A 55 -5.37 -9.57 7.60
N VAL A 56 -5.22 -10.71 6.92
CA VAL A 56 -4.06 -11.60 7.10
C VAL A 56 -2.77 -10.87 6.72
N PHE A 57 -2.77 -10.17 5.58
CA PHE A 57 -1.65 -9.39 5.09
C PHE A 57 -1.18 -8.36 6.11
N TYR A 58 -2.08 -7.52 6.62
CA TYR A 58 -1.70 -6.49 7.59
C TYR A 58 -1.41 -7.05 8.98
N ALA A 59 -2.10 -8.11 9.43
CA ALA A 59 -1.76 -8.77 10.69
C ALA A 59 -0.31 -9.29 10.70
N ASN A 60 0.14 -9.90 9.59
CA ASN A 60 1.52 -10.37 9.42
C ASN A 60 2.55 -9.24 9.41
N ARG A 61 2.12 -8.00 9.19
CA ARG A 61 2.97 -6.80 9.15
C ARG A 61 2.82 -5.92 10.38
N ASN A 62 2.18 -6.40 11.43
CA ASN A 62 1.82 -5.59 12.60
C ASN A 62 1.08 -4.29 12.20
N TYR A 63 0.27 -4.37 11.15
CA TYR A 63 -0.52 -3.29 10.57
C TYR A 63 0.31 -2.09 10.08
N ALA A 64 1.60 -2.28 9.81
CA ALA A 64 2.44 -1.24 9.22
C ALA A 64 2.01 -0.97 7.76
N PRO A 65 1.83 0.30 7.36
CA PRO A 65 1.54 0.64 5.97
C PRO A 65 2.71 0.26 5.06
N VAL A 66 2.41 0.06 3.79
CA VAL A 66 3.33 -0.54 2.82
C VAL A 66 3.53 0.32 1.59
N TRP A 67 2.58 1.19 1.26
CA TRP A 67 2.63 1.95 0.03
C TRP A 67 3.29 3.31 0.26
N THR A 68 4.32 3.58 -0.55
CA THR A 68 4.74 4.96 -0.79
C THR A 68 4.00 5.54 -1.99
N ARG A 69 4.02 6.87 -2.16
CA ARG A 69 3.46 7.51 -3.35
C ARG A 69 4.03 6.95 -4.65
N GLY A 70 5.33 6.66 -4.68
CA GLY A 70 6.00 6.07 -5.84
C GLY A 70 5.57 4.63 -6.11
N ASP A 71 5.27 3.84 -5.06
CA ASP A 71 4.77 2.47 -5.23
C ASP A 71 3.34 2.45 -5.78
N LEU A 72 2.49 3.39 -5.36
CA LEU A 72 1.15 3.56 -5.91
C LEU A 72 1.17 3.91 -7.40
N GLU A 73 2.10 4.76 -7.84
CA GLU A 73 2.29 5.05 -9.26
C GLU A 73 2.70 3.80 -10.05
N LYS A 74 3.66 3.01 -9.53
CA LYS A 74 4.07 1.74 -10.14
C LYS A 74 2.91 0.73 -10.20
N LEU A 75 2.12 0.64 -9.14
CA LEU A 75 0.94 -0.24 -9.06
C LEU A 75 -0.06 0.11 -10.16
N ARG A 76 -0.33 1.41 -10.39
CA ARG A 76 -1.20 1.86 -11.48
C ARG A 76 -0.66 1.48 -12.86
N TYR A 77 0.64 1.62 -13.09
CA TYR A 77 1.26 1.16 -14.35
C TYR A 77 1.11 -0.34 -14.54
N ALA A 78 1.29 -1.12 -13.47
CA ALA A 78 1.12 -2.56 -13.55
C ALA A 78 -0.32 -2.96 -13.88
N PHE A 79 -1.32 -2.25 -13.35
CA PHE A 79 -2.71 -2.42 -13.78
C PHE A 79 -2.88 -2.11 -15.27
N MET A 80 -2.33 -1.01 -15.78
CA MET A 80 -2.43 -0.69 -17.21
C MET A 80 -1.84 -1.78 -18.11
N GLU A 81 -0.74 -2.42 -17.71
CA GLU A 81 -0.17 -3.56 -18.45
C GLU A 81 -1.04 -4.83 -18.30
N ALA A 82 -1.56 -5.11 -17.10
CA ALA A 82 -2.53 -6.18 -16.88
C ALA A 82 -3.77 -6.02 -17.78
N GLN A 83 -4.25 -4.79 -17.97
CA GLN A 83 -5.35 -4.48 -18.89
C GLN A 83 -5.03 -4.88 -20.33
N ARG A 84 -3.80 -4.61 -20.79
CA ARG A 84 -3.34 -5.01 -22.13
C ARG A 84 -3.28 -6.53 -22.30
N ALA A 85 -3.05 -7.27 -21.21
CA ALA A 85 -3.13 -8.73 -21.16
C ALA A 85 -4.57 -9.27 -21.09
N GLY A 86 -5.59 -8.40 -21.16
CA GLY A 86 -7.00 -8.78 -21.21
C GLY A 86 -7.74 -8.76 -19.87
N LEU A 87 -7.12 -8.24 -18.80
CA LEU A 87 -7.79 -8.08 -17.51
C LEU A 87 -8.67 -6.82 -17.49
N VAL A 88 -9.80 -6.90 -16.77
CA VAL A 88 -10.72 -5.77 -16.58
C VAL A 88 -10.28 -4.98 -15.36
N VAL A 89 -9.41 -3.99 -15.53
CA VAL A 89 -8.81 -3.28 -14.37
C VAL A 89 -9.77 -2.43 -13.54
N ALA A 90 -10.95 -2.10 -14.10
CA ALA A 90 -12.01 -1.41 -13.37
C ALA A 90 -12.45 -2.19 -12.12
N ASP A 91 -12.16 -3.48 -12.09
CA ASP A 91 -12.47 -4.39 -11.01
C ASP A 91 -11.51 -4.26 -9.80
N TYR A 92 -10.37 -3.57 -9.93
CA TYR A 92 -9.34 -3.47 -8.89
C TYR A 92 -9.13 -2.06 -8.36
N HIS A 93 -10.22 -1.35 -8.02
CA HIS A 93 -10.16 -0.02 -7.37
C HIS A 93 -9.38 1.03 -8.16
N PHE A 94 -9.24 0.83 -9.48
CA PHE A 94 -8.35 1.63 -10.32
C PHE A 94 -8.71 3.12 -10.29
N MET A 95 -10.02 3.43 -10.14
CA MET A 95 -10.50 4.80 -10.00
C MET A 95 -10.10 5.42 -8.66
N ALA A 96 -10.26 4.68 -7.55
CA ALA A 96 -9.80 5.16 -6.24
C ALA A 96 -8.28 5.39 -6.21
N LEU A 97 -7.49 4.48 -6.80
CA LEU A 97 -6.03 4.63 -6.94
C LEU A 97 -5.63 5.79 -7.86
N GLY A 98 -6.55 6.23 -8.73
CA GLY A 98 -6.39 7.41 -9.57
C GLY A 98 -6.44 8.73 -8.81
N THR A 99 -6.98 8.73 -7.60
CA THR A 99 -7.18 9.93 -6.77
C THR A 99 -5.86 10.42 -6.17
N GLU A 100 -5.76 11.72 -5.92
CA GLU A 100 -4.59 12.31 -5.28
C GLU A 100 -4.36 11.72 -3.88
N TYR A 101 -3.15 11.20 -3.64
CA TYR A 101 -2.72 10.76 -2.32
C TYR A 101 -2.53 11.97 -1.39
N SER A 102 -3.37 12.06 -0.37
CA SER A 102 -3.42 13.14 0.60
C SER A 102 -3.68 12.57 2.00
N ASN A 103 -3.44 13.38 3.03
CA ASN A 103 -3.68 12.95 4.42
C ASN A 103 -5.16 12.59 4.69
N ASP A 104 -6.11 13.11 3.89
CA ASP A 104 -7.54 12.88 4.08
C ASP A 104 -7.99 11.50 3.55
N ASN A 105 -7.20 10.89 2.66
CA ASN A 105 -7.54 9.61 2.01
C ASN A 105 -6.42 8.57 2.05
N GLU A 106 -5.28 8.86 2.69
CA GLU A 106 -4.11 7.97 2.77
C GLU A 106 -4.47 6.55 3.23
N MET A 107 -5.32 6.41 4.26
CA MET A 107 -5.73 5.13 4.81
C MET A 107 -6.63 4.36 3.84
N ALA A 108 -7.53 5.08 3.15
CA ALA A 108 -8.40 4.45 2.17
C ALA A 108 -7.58 3.97 0.97
N ILE A 109 -6.65 4.79 0.46
CA ILE A 109 -5.77 4.41 -0.64
C ILE A 109 -4.85 3.24 -0.23
N GLU A 110 -4.28 3.27 0.97
CA GLU A 110 -3.46 2.17 1.50
C GLU A 110 -4.20 0.83 1.51
N LEU A 111 -5.44 0.83 1.99
CA LEU A 111 -6.25 -0.40 2.05
C LEU A 111 -6.71 -0.85 0.67
N LEU A 112 -7.20 0.06 -0.18
CA LEU A 112 -7.66 -0.26 -1.53
C LEU A 112 -6.51 -0.69 -2.44
N ALA A 113 -5.32 -0.10 -2.30
CA ALA A 113 -4.14 -0.52 -3.06
C ALA A 113 -3.73 -1.95 -2.72
N THR A 114 -3.73 -2.30 -1.44
CA THR A 114 -3.44 -3.68 -1.01
C THR A 114 -4.53 -4.65 -1.45
N ASP A 115 -5.81 -4.28 -1.32
CA ASP A 115 -6.92 -5.13 -1.78
C ASP A 115 -6.86 -5.37 -3.29
N ALA A 116 -6.57 -4.33 -4.07
CA ALA A 116 -6.39 -4.40 -5.51
C ALA A 116 -5.19 -5.27 -5.92
N TRP A 117 -4.07 -5.12 -5.21
CA TRP A 117 -2.86 -5.92 -5.39
C TRP A 117 -3.11 -7.41 -5.16
N LEU A 118 -3.74 -7.75 -4.03
CA LEU A 118 -4.08 -9.13 -3.66
C LEU A 118 -5.09 -9.73 -4.63
N SER A 119 -6.14 -8.98 -4.99
CA SER A 119 -7.16 -9.41 -5.95
C SER A 119 -6.55 -9.74 -7.32
N LEU A 120 -5.72 -8.83 -7.85
CA LEU A 120 -5.07 -9.03 -9.15
C LEU A 120 -4.21 -10.28 -9.14
N ALA A 121 -3.50 -10.51 -8.05
CA ALA A 121 -2.68 -11.67 -7.88
C ALA A 121 -3.48 -12.98 -7.87
N GLY A 122 -4.59 -12.99 -7.12
CA GLY A 122 -5.53 -14.11 -7.08
C GLY A 122 -6.11 -14.40 -8.48
N ASP A 123 -6.45 -13.36 -9.25
CA ASP A 123 -6.93 -13.56 -10.62
C ASP A 123 -5.81 -14.06 -11.55
N LEU A 124 -4.56 -13.60 -11.40
CA LEU A 124 -3.45 -14.01 -12.24
C LEU A 124 -3.00 -15.45 -12.01
N TYR A 125 -3.07 -15.94 -10.76
CA TYR A 125 -2.45 -17.23 -10.37
C TYR A 125 -3.45 -18.27 -9.83
N GLY A 126 -4.64 -17.85 -9.42
CA GLY A 126 -5.60 -18.61 -8.60
C GLY A 126 -5.53 -18.15 -7.13
N SER A 127 -6.70 -17.93 -6.52
CA SER A 127 -6.85 -17.33 -5.18
C SER A 127 -6.28 -18.14 -4.02
N ASP A 128 -5.93 -19.41 -4.22
CA ASP A 128 -5.67 -20.35 -3.12
C ASP A 128 -4.17 -20.67 -2.91
N ASP A 129 -3.28 -19.97 -3.60
CA ASP A 129 -1.85 -20.27 -3.56
C ASP A 129 -1.09 -19.41 -2.53
N ALA A 130 -0.78 -20.00 -1.37
CA ALA A 130 0.00 -19.37 -0.32
C ALA A 130 1.43 -19.00 -0.76
N ASP A 131 2.00 -19.71 -1.74
CA ASP A 131 3.34 -19.41 -2.27
C ASP A 131 3.32 -18.10 -3.09
N MET A 132 2.19 -17.80 -3.74
CA MET A 132 2.01 -16.56 -4.47
C MET A 132 1.97 -15.34 -3.54
N LEU A 133 1.22 -15.41 -2.42
CA LEU A 133 1.19 -14.32 -1.44
C LEU A 133 2.58 -14.06 -0.84
N ALA A 134 3.35 -15.13 -0.59
CA ALA A 134 4.73 -15.03 -0.13
C ALA A 134 5.63 -14.39 -1.20
N TYR A 135 5.50 -14.78 -2.47
CA TYR A 135 6.25 -14.19 -3.59
C TYR A 135 5.97 -12.69 -3.72
N LEU A 136 4.70 -12.28 -3.66
CA LEU A 136 4.34 -10.87 -3.80
C LEU A 136 4.77 -10.03 -2.62
N HIS A 137 4.67 -10.59 -1.41
CA HIS A 137 5.22 -9.93 -0.23
C HIS A 137 6.73 -9.70 -0.40
N HIS A 138 7.46 -10.71 -0.87
CA HIS A 138 8.90 -10.59 -1.12
C HIS A 138 9.21 -9.55 -2.22
N ALA A 139 8.43 -9.52 -3.30
CA ALA A 139 8.57 -8.54 -4.36
C ALA A 139 8.35 -7.11 -3.86
N LEU A 140 7.35 -6.90 -3.00
CA LEU A 140 7.08 -5.62 -2.35
C LEU A 140 8.26 -5.18 -1.47
N GLU A 141 8.79 -6.08 -0.63
CA GLU A 141 9.97 -5.80 0.21
C GLU A 141 11.22 -5.44 -0.60
N GLN A 142 11.36 -6.00 -1.80
CA GLN A 142 12.47 -5.71 -2.73
C GLN A 142 12.22 -4.49 -3.62
N GLY A 143 11.05 -3.84 -3.53
CA GLY A 143 10.66 -2.75 -4.44
C GLY A 143 10.46 -3.18 -5.89
N ARG A 144 10.29 -4.49 -6.14
CA ARG A 144 10.09 -5.16 -7.43
C ARG A 144 8.62 -5.34 -7.80
N LEU A 145 7.79 -4.38 -7.36
CA LEU A 145 6.34 -4.48 -7.46
C LEU A 145 5.86 -4.67 -8.90
N TYR A 146 6.39 -3.85 -9.79
CA TYR A 146 6.02 -3.85 -11.20
C TYR A 146 6.51 -5.12 -11.91
N GLU A 147 7.75 -5.51 -11.65
CA GLU A 147 8.37 -6.72 -12.20
C GLU A 147 7.57 -7.97 -11.81
N ALA A 148 7.15 -8.06 -10.54
CA ALA A 148 6.41 -9.22 -10.08
C ALA A 148 5.03 -9.35 -10.74
N LEU A 149 4.30 -8.26 -10.93
CA LEU A 149 3.04 -8.32 -11.67
C LEU A 149 3.23 -8.61 -13.15
N ALA A 150 4.29 -8.07 -13.76
CA ALA A 150 4.61 -8.38 -15.15
C ALA A 150 4.96 -9.87 -15.32
N GLU A 151 5.74 -10.44 -14.40
CA GLU A 151 6.08 -11.87 -14.36
C GLU A 151 4.80 -12.72 -14.24
N LEU A 152 3.89 -12.37 -13.32
CA LEU A 152 2.61 -13.07 -13.14
C LEU A 152 1.68 -12.94 -14.36
N ALA A 153 1.57 -11.76 -14.96
CA ALA A 153 0.76 -11.52 -16.15
C ALA A 153 1.31 -12.30 -17.36
N ALA A 154 2.64 -12.30 -17.56
CA ALA A 154 3.30 -13.06 -18.60
C ALA A 154 3.06 -14.57 -18.43
N PHE A 155 3.19 -15.08 -17.21
CA PHE A 155 2.92 -16.48 -16.89
C PHE A 155 1.49 -16.91 -17.24
N ARG A 156 0.49 -16.07 -16.93
CA ARG A 156 -0.91 -16.32 -17.31
C ARG A 156 -1.12 -16.32 -18.82
N SER A 157 -0.50 -15.39 -19.54
CA SER A 157 -0.65 -15.28 -21.01
C SER A 157 0.00 -16.42 -21.80
N GLY A 158 0.93 -17.17 -21.18
CA GLY A 158 1.60 -18.32 -21.78
C GLY A 158 0.93 -19.68 -21.50
N ARG A 159 -0.15 -19.70 -20.72
CA ARG A 159 -0.99 -20.89 -20.47
C ARG A 159 -2.17 -20.92 -21.44
#